data_AF-A0A350J1K8-F1
#
_entry.id   AF-A0A350J1K8-F1
#
_cell.length_a   1.000
_cell.length_b   1.000
_cell.length_c   1.000
_cell.angle_alpha   90.00
_cell.angle_beta   90.00
_cell.angle_gamma   90.00
#
_symmetry.space_group_name_H-M   'P 1'
#
loop_
_entity.id
_entity.type
_entity.pdbx_description
1 polymer ?
#
loop_
_entity_poly.entity_id
_entity_poly.type
_entity_poly.pdbx_seq_one_letter_code
_entity_poly.pdbx_strand_id
1 'polypeptide(L)'
;DDISLVELGMVNAADFAAMYQSSQQTITAEPVSWHFSYELRPDSLRYQDPVPLLLHLLMEVPTLRRYSGQLFTIMTELYNNALEHGLLGLSSALKQAPEGFKSYYSARNNHLNKLKQGTVCFTLDYQGDDQQGLLVVDVIDSGKGFDYAALASLTQPFHEGSHQAQAVLSGRGIPLLQSICSKIEYLGCGNHARVEFKWTA
;
A
#
# COMPACT_ATOMS: atom_id res chain seq x y z
N ASP A 1 -30.70 7.54 6.42
CA ASP A 1 -29.53 8.30 5.97
C ASP A 1 -28.89 8.99 7.15
N ASP A 2 -27.94 8.32 7.80
CA ASP A 2 -27.17 8.92 8.91
C ASP A 2 -25.92 9.58 8.33
N ILE A 3 -25.89 10.91 8.36
CA ILE A 3 -24.71 11.70 8.00
C ILE A 3 -23.85 11.81 9.24
N SER A 4 -22.68 11.18 9.23
CA SER A 4 -21.65 11.39 10.24
C SER A 4 -20.77 12.57 9.83
N LEU A 5 -20.75 13.63 10.64
CA LEU A 5 -19.86 14.78 10.46
C LEU A 5 -18.57 14.54 11.24
N VAL A 6 -17.44 14.66 10.56
CA VAL A 6 -16.11 14.66 11.20
C VAL A 6 -15.51 16.05 11.03
N GLU A 7 -15.17 16.68 12.15
CA GLU A 7 -14.47 17.96 12.18
C GLU A 7 -12.96 17.69 12.36
N LEU A 8 -12.14 18.27 11.48
CA LEU A 8 -10.69 18.20 11.56
C LEU A 8 -10.16 19.55 12.01
N GLY A 9 -9.72 19.62 13.27
CA GLY A 9 -9.02 20.79 13.81
C GLY A 9 -7.54 20.75 13.47
N MET A 10 -7.02 21.83 12.87
CA MET A 10 -5.59 21.96 12.60
C MET A 10 -4.89 22.39 13.89
N VAL A 11 -3.99 21.55 14.41
CA VAL A 11 -3.15 21.87 15.57
C VAL A 11 -1.85 22.54 15.12
N ASN A 12 -1.31 23.42 15.97
CA ASN A 12 0.00 24.02 15.75
C ASN A 12 1.07 22.92 15.75
N ALA A 13 2.04 23.03 14.84
CA ALA A 13 3.18 22.12 14.75
C ALA A 13 3.92 21.94 16.08
N ALA A 14 4.01 22.99 16.90
CA ALA A 14 4.64 22.93 18.22
C ALA A 14 3.87 22.05 19.21
N ASP A 15 2.54 22.20 19.26
CA ASP A 15 1.66 21.41 20.13
C ASP A 15 1.60 19.95 19.67
N PHE A 16 1.57 19.74 18.35
CA PHE A 16 1.67 18.41 17.77
C PHE A 16 2.99 17.73 18.13
N ALA A 17 4.12 18.44 18.00
CA ALA A 17 5.44 17.92 18.35
C ALA A 17 5.56 17.61 19.85
N ALA A 18 5.04 18.47 20.72
CA ALA A 18 5.07 18.26 22.18
C ALA A 18 4.21 17.06 22.62
N MET A 19 3.01 16.90 22.03
CA MET A 19 2.14 15.75 22.27
C MET A 19 2.76 14.44 21.76
N TYR A 20 3.58 14.53 20.70
CA TYR A 20 4.30 13.39 20.14
C TYR A 20 5.53 13.02 20.96
N GLN A 21 6.30 14.01 21.44
CA GLN A 21 7.50 13.82 22.27
C GLN A 21 7.17 13.17 23.62
N SER A 22 6.03 13.50 24.24
CA SER A 22 5.62 12.87 25.49
C SER A 22 5.30 11.37 25.34
N SER A 23 5.02 10.91 24.12
CA SER A 23 4.77 9.49 23.82
C SER A 23 6.03 8.66 23.52
N GLN A 24 7.23 9.28 23.51
CA GLN A 24 8.51 8.65 23.16
C GLN A 24 9.27 8.01 24.34
N GLN A 25 8.59 7.60 25.42
CA GLN A 25 9.28 7.16 26.65
C GLN A 25 9.99 5.79 26.60
N THR A 26 10.16 5.17 25.43
CA THR A 26 11.05 4.00 25.27
C THR A 26 11.61 3.97 23.85
N ILE A 27 12.62 4.80 23.58
CA ILE A 27 13.52 4.61 22.45
C ILE A 27 14.73 3.87 23.01
N THR A 28 14.80 2.57 22.82
CA THR A 28 16.06 1.86 23.00
C THR A 28 16.97 2.31 21.86
N ALA A 29 18.20 2.73 22.18
CA ALA A 29 19.23 3.05 21.19
C ALA A 29 19.70 1.80 20.41
N GLU A 30 19.21 0.62 20.77
CA GLU A 30 19.53 -0.63 20.10
C GLU A 30 18.64 -0.84 18.87
N PRO A 31 19.23 -1.25 17.73
CA PRO A 31 18.46 -1.59 16.54
C PRO A 31 17.41 -2.66 16.84
N VAL A 32 16.19 -2.43 16.36
CA VAL A 32 15.08 -3.38 16.41
C VAL A 32 14.91 -3.98 15.03
N SER A 33 14.81 -5.30 14.97
CA SER A 33 14.47 -6.04 13.75
C SER A 33 13.36 -7.03 14.00
N TRP A 34 12.38 -7.08 13.10
CA TRP A 34 11.30 -8.06 13.16
C TRP A 34 10.79 -8.40 11.77
N HIS A 35 10.17 -9.58 11.69
CA HIS A 35 9.52 -10.08 10.50
C HIS A 35 8.08 -10.47 10.84
N PHE A 36 7.14 -10.11 9.98
CA PHE A 36 5.71 -10.40 10.14
C PHE A 36 5.13 -10.86 8.81
N SER A 37 4.28 -11.90 8.86
CA SER A 37 3.55 -12.41 7.68
C SER A 37 2.07 -12.54 7.99
N TYR A 38 1.23 -12.08 7.06
CA TYR A 38 -0.23 -12.10 7.19
C TYR A 38 -0.91 -12.49 5.88
N GLU A 39 -1.58 -13.63 5.88
CA GLU A 39 -2.34 -14.15 4.74
C GLU A 39 -3.83 -13.91 4.92
N LEU A 40 -4.45 -13.27 3.92
CA LEU A 40 -5.90 -13.14 3.81
C LEU A 40 -6.46 -14.17 2.83
N ARG A 41 -7.55 -14.81 3.25
CA ARG A 41 -8.33 -15.79 2.48
C ARG A 41 -9.65 -15.19 2.01
N PRO A 42 -10.40 -15.84 1.09
CA PRO A 42 -11.56 -15.22 0.45
C PRO A 42 -12.66 -14.74 1.39
N ASP A 43 -12.84 -15.41 2.53
CA ASP A 43 -13.76 -15.02 3.59
C ASP A 43 -13.34 -13.72 4.29
N SER A 44 -12.06 -13.58 4.66
CA SER A 44 -11.51 -12.32 5.19
C SER A 44 -11.55 -11.20 4.16
N LEU A 45 -11.10 -11.46 2.92
CA LEU A 45 -11.02 -10.46 1.84
C LEU A 45 -12.38 -9.81 1.54
N ARG A 46 -13.50 -10.49 1.80
CA ARG A 46 -14.86 -9.94 1.59
C ARG A 46 -15.26 -8.87 2.60
N TYR A 47 -14.76 -8.96 3.83
CA TYR A 47 -15.32 -8.21 4.96
C TYR A 47 -14.27 -7.42 5.74
N GLN A 48 -12.99 -7.65 5.49
CA GLN A 48 -11.89 -7.04 6.22
C GLN A 48 -11.03 -6.20 5.29
N ASP A 49 -10.66 -5.01 5.77
CA ASP A 49 -9.57 -4.24 5.23
C ASP A 49 -8.31 -4.54 6.08
N PRO A 50 -7.24 -5.10 5.49
CA PRO A 50 -6.01 -5.40 6.23
C PRO A 50 -5.20 -4.15 6.58
N VAL A 51 -5.38 -3.04 5.86
CA VAL A 51 -4.52 -1.86 5.97
C VAL A 51 -4.49 -1.29 7.39
N PRO A 52 -5.63 -1.11 8.10
CA PRO A 52 -5.62 -0.62 9.47
C PRO A 52 -4.82 -1.50 10.44
N LEU A 53 -4.90 -2.82 10.30
CA LEU A 53 -4.17 -3.77 11.16
C LEU A 53 -2.66 -3.70 10.90
N LEU A 54 -2.26 -3.70 9.62
CA LEU A 54 -0.86 -3.60 9.22
C LEU A 54 -0.25 -2.27 9.68
N LEU A 55 -1.01 -1.18 9.56
CA LEU A 55 -0.57 0.12 10.06
C LEU A 55 -0.44 0.14 11.57
N HIS A 56 -1.41 -0.42 12.30
CA HIS A 56 -1.31 -0.51 13.76
C HIS A 56 0.01 -1.18 14.17
N LEU A 57 0.36 -2.31 13.56
CA LEU A 57 1.64 -2.99 13.79
C LEU A 57 2.85 -2.09 13.51
N LEU A 58 2.85 -1.36 12.40
CA LEU A 58 3.93 -0.43 12.07
C LEU A 58 4.01 0.75 13.05
N MET A 59 2.88 1.21 13.58
CA MET A 59 2.82 2.31 14.54
C MET A 59 3.34 1.94 15.93
N GLU A 60 3.52 0.66 16.23
CA GLU A 60 4.22 0.22 17.44
C GLU A 60 5.71 0.59 17.41
N VAL A 61 6.29 0.82 16.22
CA VAL A 61 7.63 1.37 16.06
C VAL A 61 7.57 2.90 16.11
N PRO A 62 8.04 3.58 17.19
CA PRO A 62 7.84 5.02 17.36
C PRO A 62 8.42 5.87 16.22
N THR A 63 9.53 5.43 15.63
CA THR A 63 10.22 6.12 14.54
C THR A 63 9.44 6.09 13.23
N LEU A 64 8.66 5.02 12.98
CA LEU A 64 7.82 4.89 11.78
C LEU A 64 6.55 5.73 11.85
N ARG A 65 6.09 6.10 13.05
CA ARG A 65 4.88 6.91 13.20
C ARG A 65 4.94 8.24 12.46
N ARG A 66 6.14 8.83 12.29
CA ARG A 66 6.34 10.10 11.54
C ARG A 66 6.07 9.96 10.05
N TYR A 67 6.07 8.72 9.54
CA TYR A 67 5.82 8.35 8.15
C TYR A 67 4.46 7.67 7.96
N SER A 68 3.55 7.77 8.94
CA SER A 68 2.25 7.07 8.93
C SER A 68 1.44 7.30 7.67
N GLY A 69 1.40 8.52 7.13
CA GLY A 69 0.72 8.82 5.87
C GLY A 69 1.32 8.11 4.66
N GLN A 70 2.66 8.09 4.56
CA GLN A 70 3.38 7.38 3.50
C GLN A 70 3.18 5.87 3.60
N LEU A 71 3.27 5.31 4.81
CA LEU A 71 3.03 3.90 5.07
C LEU A 71 1.56 3.52 4.77
N PHE A 72 0.60 4.37 5.10
CA PHE A 72 -0.81 4.17 4.75
C PHE A 72 -0.99 4.09 3.23
N THR A 73 -0.37 5.02 2.51
CA THR A 73 -0.39 5.03 1.04
C THR A 73 0.24 3.77 0.47
N ILE A 74 1.42 3.36 0.96
CA ILE A 74 2.09 2.13 0.52
C ILE A 74 1.17 0.92 0.69
N MET A 75 0.64 0.71 1.91
CA MET A 75 -0.20 -0.45 2.21
C MET A 75 -1.49 -0.45 1.38
N THR A 76 -2.12 0.71 1.23
CA THR A 76 -3.37 0.86 0.45
C THR A 76 -3.15 0.56 -1.02
N GLU A 77 -2.12 1.13 -1.64
CA GLU A 77 -1.85 0.92 -3.06
C GLU A 77 -1.45 -0.53 -3.35
N LEU A 78 -0.59 -1.14 -2.51
CA LEU A 78 -0.20 -2.54 -2.68
C LEU A 78 -1.38 -3.50 -2.46
N TYR A 79 -2.22 -3.26 -1.45
CA TYR A 79 -3.42 -4.06 -1.21
C TYR A 79 -4.40 -3.98 -2.36
N ASN A 80 -4.70 -2.76 -2.82
CA ASN A 80 -5.62 -2.55 -3.93
C ASN A 80 -5.09 -3.21 -5.20
N ASN A 81 -3.78 -3.16 -5.46
CA ASN A 81 -3.20 -3.87 -6.60
C ASN A 81 -3.42 -5.38 -6.51
N ALA A 82 -3.07 -5.99 -5.37
CA ALA A 82 -3.23 -7.42 -5.14
C ALA A 82 -4.70 -7.87 -5.24
N LEU A 83 -5.61 -7.15 -4.59
CA LEU A 83 -7.03 -7.52 -4.58
C LEU A 83 -7.71 -7.19 -5.91
N GLU A 84 -7.70 -5.92 -6.31
CA GLU A 84 -8.52 -5.42 -7.41
C GLU A 84 -8.02 -5.93 -8.75
N HIS A 85 -6.70 -5.86 -8.97
CA HIS A 85 -6.08 -6.29 -10.22
C HIS A 85 -5.72 -7.78 -10.19
N GLY A 86 -5.05 -8.25 -9.12
CA GLY A 86 -4.61 -9.64 -9.01
C GLY A 86 -5.77 -10.64 -8.93
N LEU A 87 -6.66 -10.48 -7.94
CA LEU A 87 -7.73 -11.45 -7.68
C LEU A 87 -9.04 -11.15 -8.40
N LEU A 88 -9.45 -9.87 -8.48
CA LEU A 88 -10.75 -9.50 -9.04
C LEU A 88 -10.69 -9.16 -10.55
N GLY A 89 -9.50 -9.02 -11.12
CA GLY A 89 -9.31 -8.71 -12.55
C GLY A 89 -9.98 -7.41 -12.99
N LEU A 90 -10.15 -6.46 -12.08
CA LEU A 90 -10.75 -5.16 -12.39
C LEU A 90 -9.73 -4.31 -13.14
N SER A 91 -10.18 -3.63 -14.20
CA SER A 91 -9.33 -2.66 -14.90
C SER A 91 -9.42 -1.29 -14.23
N SER A 92 -8.28 -0.61 -14.05
CA SER A 92 -8.20 0.79 -13.61
C SER A 92 -8.91 1.76 -14.58
N ALA A 93 -9.08 1.38 -15.85
CA ALA A 93 -9.82 2.16 -16.84
C ALA A 93 -11.31 2.35 -16.48
N LEU A 94 -11.90 1.43 -15.69
CA LEU A 94 -13.28 1.56 -15.19
C LEU A 94 -13.45 2.78 -14.26
N LYS A 95 -12.38 3.23 -13.60
CA LYS A 95 -12.39 4.40 -12.70
C LYS A 95 -12.41 5.75 -13.46
N GLN A 96 -12.13 5.76 -14.77
CA GLN A 96 -11.98 6.99 -15.57
C GLN A 96 -13.27 7.43 -16.29
N ALA A 97 -14.34 6.61 -16.28
CA ALA A 97 -15.59 6.96 -16.94
C ALA A 97 -16.44 7.95 -16.08
N PRO A 98 -17.30 8.78 -16.70
CA PRO A 98 -18.17 9.75 -15.98
C PRO A 98 -19.09 9.10 -14.92
N GLU A 99 -19.59 7.89 -15.19
CA GLU A 99 -20.36 7.04 -14.25
C GLU A 99 -19.51 5.90 -13.66
N GLY A 100 -18.19 6.01 -13.83
CA GLY A 100 -17.20 4.95 -13.62
C GLY A 100 -17.11 4.50 -12.18
N PHE A 101 -17.19 5.42 -11.21
CA PHE A 101 -17.08 5.09 -9.79
C PHE A 101 -18.19 4.16 -9.30
N LYS A 102 -19.46 4.44 -9.61
CA LYS A 102 -20.57 3.58 -9.18
C LYS A 102 -20.49 2.19 -9.81
N SER A 103 -20.21 2.15 -11.11
CA SER A 103 -20.04 0.91 -11.86
C SER A 103 -18.85 0.09 -11.35
N TYR A 104 -17.76 0.77 -11.03
CA TYR A 104 -16.55 0.22 -10.45
C TYR A 104 -16.81 -0.44 -9.10
N TYR A 105 -17.44 0.27 -8.15
CA TYR A 105 -17.73 -0.27 -6.83
C TYR A 105 -18.72 -1.44 -6.89
N SER A 106 -19.70 -1.38 -7.80
CA SER A 106 -20.61 -2.51 -8.03
C SER A 106 -19.86 -3.74 -8.55
N ALA A 107 -18.99 -3.57 -9.56
CA ALA A 107 -18.17 -4.66 -10.10
C ALA A 107 -17.25 -5.25 -9.03
N ARG A 108 -16.59 -4.40 -8.23
CA ARG A 108 -15.74 -4.81 -7.11
C ARG A 108 -16.50 -5.68 -6.12
N ASN A 109 -17.65 -5.22 -5.61
CA ASN A 109 -18.47 -6.02 -4.69
C ASN A 109 -18.95 -7.32 -5.33
N ASN A 110 -19.37 -7.29 -6.59
CA ASN A 110 -19.84 -8.48 -7.29
C ASN A 110 -18.74 -9.52 -7.46
N HIS A 111 -17.53 -9.12 -7.84
CA HIS A 111 -16.40 -10.03 -8.02
C HIS A 111 -15.94 -10.59 -6.67
N LEU A 112 -15.87 -9.74 -5.64
CA LEU A 112 -15.46 -10.13 -4.30
C LEU A 112 -16.42 -11.16 -3.67
N ASN A 113 -17.73 -10.97 -3.83
CA ASN A 113 -18.74 -11.92 -3.37
C ASN A 113 -18.69 -13.27 -4.12
N LYS A 114 -18.24 -13.26 -5.38
CA LYS A 114 -18.07 -14.46 -6.20
C LYS A 114 -16.72 -15.15 -6.00
N LEU A 115 -15.75 -14.49 -5.37
CA LEU A 115 -14.40 -15.02 -5.14
C LEU A 115 -14.47 -16.27 -4.25
N LYS A 116 -14.23 -17.45 -4.83
CA LYS A 116 -14.25 -18.74 -4.09
C LYS A 116 -12.88 -19.16 -3.60
N GLN A 117 -11.84 -18.78 -4.32
CA GLN A 117 -10.46 -19.13 -4.06
C GLN A 117 -9.58 -17.91 -4.28
N GLY A 118 -8.45 -17.90 -3.60
CA GLY A 118 -7.40 -16.92 -3.78
C GLY A 118 -6.93 -16.33 -2.46
N THR A 119 -5.69 -15.87 -2.44
CA THR A 119 -5.05 -15.30 -1.25
C THR A 119 -4.32 -14.01 -1.58
N VAL A 120 -4.18 -13.16 -0.57
CA VAL A 120 -3.24 -12.04 -0.55
C VAL A 120 -2.38 -12.20 0.70
N CYS A 121 -1.07 -12.29 0.53
CA CYS A 121 -0.11 -12.41 1.62
C CYS A 121 0.74 -11.15 1.71
N PHE A 122 0.73 -10.53 2.88
CA PHE A 122 1.66 -9.47 3.25
C PHE A 122 2.83 -10.07 4.01
N THR A 123 4.04 -9.64 3.67
CA THR A 123 5.22 -9.85 4.48
C THR A 123 5.88 -8.51 4.73
N LEU A 124 6.13 -8.21 6.00
CA LEU A 124 6.76 -6.99 6.49
C LEU A 124 8.06 -7.39 7.17
N ASP A 125 9.18 -6.86 6.68
CA ASP A 125 10.51 -7.09 7.25
C ASP A 125 11.12 -5.73 7.61
N TYR A 126 11.21 -5.45 8.90
CA TYR A 126 11.71 -4.18 9.41
C TYR A 126 13.04 -4.39 10.12
N GLN A 127 13.96 -3.47 9.86
CA GLN A 127 15.19 -3.29 10.62
C GLN A 127 15.49 -1.80 10.75
N GLY A 128 15.82 -1.33 11.94
CA GLY A 128 16.20 0.06 12.14
C GLY A 128 16.41 0.45 13.58
N ASP A 129 16.88 1.68 13.75
CA ASP A 129 17.10 2.35 15.02
C ASP A 129 16.39 3.72 15.02
N ASP A 130 16.86 4.67 15.82
CA ASP A 130 16.34 6.03 15.90
C ASP A 130 16.81 6.95 14.76
N GLN A 131 17.92 6.61 14.10
CA GLN A 131 18.57 7.39 13.05
C GLN A 131 18.22 6.91 11.65
N GLN A 132 18.00 5.61 11.45
CA GLN A 132 17.72 5.04 10.14
C GLN A 132 16.88 3.77 10.23
N GLY A 133 16.23 3.44 9.13
CA GLY A 133 15.53 2.17 9.03
C GLY A 133 15.19 1.77 7.60
N LEU A 134 14.95 0.48 7.45
CA LEU A 134 14.46 -0.16 6.25
C LEU A 134 13.22 -0.98 6.62
N LEU A 135 12.13 -0.73 5.91
CA LEU A 135 10.97 -1.61 5.86
C LEU A 135 10.87 -2.18 4.45
N VAL A 136 11.01 -3.50 4.32
CA VAL A 136 10.68 -4.23 3.10
C VAL A 136 9.25 -4.73 3.22
N VAL A 137 8.43 -4.42 2.21
CA VAL A 137 7.04 -4.86 2.14
C VAL A 137 6.87 -5.70 0.90
N ASP A 138 6.50 -6.95 1.10
CA ASP A 138 6.12 -7.90 0.06
C ASP A 138 4.61 -8.10 0.10
N VAL A 139 3.96 -7.99 -1.05
CA VAL A 139 2.56 -8.34 -1.24
C VAL A 139 2.45 -9.30 -2.40
N ILE A 140 2.00 -10.51 -2.09
CA ILE A 140 1.86 -11.62 -3.05
C ILE A 140 0.38 -11.99 -3.14
N ASP A 141 -0.18 -11.94 -4.34
CA ASP A 141 -1.51 -12.47 -4.62
C ASP A 141 -1.45 -13.79 -5.39
N SER A 142 -2.49 -14.60 -5.26
CA SER A 142 -2.61 -15.87 -6.00
C SER A 142 -3.25 -15.71 -7.39
N GLY A 143 -3.32 -14.48 -7.91
CA GLY A 143 -3.92 -14.13 -9.18
C GLY A 143 -3.03 -14.52 -10.36
N LYS A 144 -3.44 -14.09 -11.56
CA LYS A 144 -2.74 -14.44 -12.80
C LYS A 144 -1.44 -13.64 -13.01
N GLY A 145 -1.26 -12.56 -12.26
CA GLY A 145 -0.18 -11.60 -12.48
C GLY A 145 -0.35 -10.81 -13.79
N PHE A 146 0.71 -10.11 -14.18
CA PHE A 146 0.78 -9.29 -15.39
C PHE A 146 2.22 -9.23 -15.91
N ASP A 147 2.37 -8.90 -17.20
CA ASP A 147 3.71 -8.73 -17.79
C ASP A 147 4.31 -7.39 -17.32
N TYR A 148 5.24 -7.47 -16.36
CA TYR A 148 5.94 -6.33 -15.80
C TYR A 148 7.30 -6.08 -16.46
N ALA A 149 7.73 -6.89 -17.43
CA ALA A 149 9.01 -6.67 -18.13
C ALA A 149 9.03 -5.33 -18.86
N ALA A 150 7.87 -4.91 -19.41
CA ALA A 150 7.70 -3.61 -20.05
C ALA A 150 7.78 -2.42 -19.07
N LEU A 151 7.46 -2.62 -17.78
CA LEU A 151 7.52 -1.58 -16.74
C LEU A 151 8.95 -1.29 -16.29
N ALA A 152 9.87 -2.27 -16.34
CA ALA A 152 11.27 -2.06 -16.01
C ALA A 152 11.94 -1.01 -16.93
N SER A 153 11.42 -0.85 -18.15
CA SER A 153 11.83 0.19 -19.11
C SER A 153 11.43 1.62 -18.70
N LEU A 154 10.54 1.78 -17.72
CA LEU A 154 9.90 3.04 -17.34
C LEU A 154 10.47 3.66 -16.06
N THR A 155 11.60 3.15 -15.55
CA THR A 155 12.36 3.77 -14.45
C THR A 155 13.16 5.00 -14.89
N GLN A 156 12.98 5.48 -16.13
CA GLN A 156 13.45 6.78 -16.59
C GLN A 156 12.35 7.84 -16.43
N PRO A 157 12.69 9.12 -16.17
CA PRO A 157 11.71 10.18 -16.07
C PRO A 157 10.85 10.25 -17.35
N PHE A 158 9.53 10.38 -17.15
CA PHE A 158 8.48 10.33 -18.17
C PHE A 158 8.83 11.04 -19.50
N HIS A 159 8.72 10.30 -20.61
CA HIS A 159 8.36 10.86 -21.92
C HIS A 159 6.96 10.35 -22.30
N GLU A 160 6.03 11.28 -22.54
CA GLU A 160 4.57 11.09 -22.74
C GLU A 160 4.14 10.29 -23.99
N GLY A 161 4.97 9.43 -24.56
CA GLY A 161 4.81 8.98 -25.96
C GLY A 161 4.25 7.57 -26.22
N SER A 162 3.98 6.70 -25.24
CA SER A 162 3.64 5.29 -25.53
C SER A 162 2.29 4.83 -24.96
N HIS A 163 1.32 4.69 -25.86
CA HIS A 163 -0.07 4.32 -25.56
C HIS A 163 -0.26 2.95 -24.85
N GLN A 164 0.69 2.02 -24.96
CA GLN A 164 0.63 0.73 -24.25
C GLN A 164 1.11 0.81 -22.80
N ALA A 165 2.13 1.62 -22.50
CA ALA A 165 2.60 1.87 -21.13
C ALA A 165 1.53 2.63 -20.33
N GLN A 166 0.81 3.56 -20.97
CA GLN A 166 -0.29 4.31 -20.36
C GLN A 166 -1.46 3.45 -19.89
N ALA A 167 -1.73 2.31 -20.55
CA ALA A 167 -2.81 1.42 -20.15
C ALA A 167 -2.48 0.68 -18.85
N VAL A 168 -1.23 0.25 -18.68
CA VAL A 168 -0.72 -0.43 -17.48
C VAL A 168 -0.51 0.57 -16.32
N LEU A 169 -0.08 1.81 -16.62
CA LEU A 169 0.12 2.91 -15.68
C LEU A 169 -1.12 3.82 -15.52
N SER A 170 -2.30 3.38 -15.95
CA SER A 170 -3.52 4.19 -15.94
C SER A 170 -4.01 4.58 -14.53
N GLY A 171 -3.32 4.13 -13.48
CA GLY A 171 -3.55 4.47 -12.07
C GLY A 171 -2.48 5.38 -11.48
N ARG A 172 -2.87 6.18 -10.48
CA ARG A 172 -1.96 7.04 -9.70
C ARG A 172 -1.04 6.26 -8.75
N GLY A 173 -1.29 4.95 -8.56
CA GLY A 173 -0.63 4.12 -7.55
C GLY A 173 0.86 3.91 -7.77
N ILE A 174 1.28 3.45 -8.96
CA ILE A 174 2.71 3.22 -9.24
C ILE A 174 3.53 4.52 -9.12
N PRO A 175 3.13 5.65 -9.74
CA PRO A 175 3.84 6.92 -9.56
C PRO A 175 3.92 7.38 -8.10
N LEU A 176 2.87 7.13 -7.31
CA LEU A 176 2.84 7.49 -5.89
C LEU A 176 3.75 6.58 -5.05
N LEU A 177 3.80 5.28 -5.34
CA LEU A 177 4.78 4.38 -4.74
C LEU A 177 6.21 4.81 -5.12
N GLN A 178 6.45 5.21 -6.38
CA GLN A 178 7.77 5.65 -6.84
C GLN A 178 8.26 6.93 -6.16
N SER A 179 7.35 7.81 -5.73
CA SER A 179 7.71 9.04 -5.01
C SER A 179 8.01 8.82 -3.52
N ILE A 180 7.59 7.67 -2.96
CA ILE A 180 7.72 7.35 -1.52
C ILE A 180 8.79 6.29 -1.28
N CYS A 181 8.81 5.23 -2.09
CA CYS A 181 9.66 4.07 -1.89
C CYS A 181 11.03 4.28 -2.53
N SER A 182 12.08 3.83 -1.84
CA SER A 182 13.45 3.81 -2.37
C SER A 182 13.65 2.78 -3.47
N LYS A 183 12.83 1.72 -3.50
CA LYS A 183 12.85 0.67 -4.52
C LYS A 183 11.46 0.05 -4.67
N ILE A 184 11.13 -0.34 -5.89
CA ILE A 184 9.93 -1.11 -6.25
C ILE A 184 10.35 -2.21 -7.21
N GLU A 185 9.93 -3.43 -6.95
CA GLU A 185 10.15 -4.59 -7.80
C GLU A 185 8.85 -5.37 -7.98
N TYR A 186 8.63 -5.86 -9.19
CA TYR A 186 7.62 -6.86 -9.47
C TYR A 186 8.34 -8.19 -9.76
N LEU A 187 7.77 -9.29 -9.27
CA LEU A 187 8.39 -10.61 -9.24
C LEU A 187 7.36 -11.67 -9.67
N GLY A 188 7.82 -12.91 -9.80
CA GLY A 188 6.97 -14.04 -10.18
C GLY A 188 6.37 -13.86 -11.58
N CYS A 189 5.06 -14.03 -11.71
CA CYS A 189 4.33 -13.72 -12.94
C CYS A 189 3.73 -12.30 -12.94
N GLY A 190 4.22 -11.40 -12.06
CA GLY A 190 3.66 -10.07 -11.83
C GLY A 190 2.59 -10.04 -10.74
N ASN A 191 2.44 -11.12 -9.97
CA ASN A 191 1.55 -11.25 -8.82
C ASN A 191 2.26 -10.99 -7.48
N HIS A 192 3.49 -10.48 -7.53
CA HIS A 192 4.29 -10.18 -6.36
C HIS A 192 4.87 -8.78 -6.52
N ALA A 193 4.45 -7.86 -5.67
CA ALA A 193 5.03 -6.54 -5.53
C ALA A 193 5.90 -6.46 -4.28
N ARG A 194 7.15 -6.03 -4.43
CA ARG A 194 8.09 -5.75 -3.35
C ARG A 194 8.44 -4.27 -3.35
N VAL A 195 8.39 -3.63 -2.19
CA VAL A 195 8.87 -2.26 -2.04
C VAL A 195 9.83 -2.12 -0.86
N GLU A 196 10.79 -1.22 -0.99
CA GLU A 196 11.69 -0.83 0.09
C GLU A 196 11.39 0.61 0.51
N PHE A 197 10.91 0.80 1.74
CA PHE A 197 10.81 2.10 2.37
C PHE A 197 12.04 2.32 3.25
N LYS A 198 12.85 3.33 2.89
CA LYS A 198 14.07 3.72 3.61
C LYS A 198 13.89 5.12 4.17
N TRP A 199 14.38 5.33 5.38
CA TRP A 199 14.42 6.66 5.98
C TRP A 199 15.72 6.85 6.76
N THR A 200 16.12 8.11 6.86
CA THR A 200 17.24 8.59 7.68
C THR A 200 16.76 9.87 8.36
N ALA A 201 17.08 10.04 9.64
CA ALA A 201 16.69 11.19 10.46
C ALA A 201 17.40 12.49 10.05
#